data_AF-A0A537D9S7-F1
#
_entry.id   AF-A0A537D9S7-F1
#
_cell.length_a   1.000
_cell.length_b   1.000
_cell.length_c   1.000
_cell.angle_alpha   90.00
_cell.angle_beta   90.00
_cell.angle_gamma   90.00
#
_symmetry.space_group_name_H-M   'P 1'
#
loop_
_entity.id
_entity.type
_entity.pdbx_description
1 polymer ?
#
loop_
_entity_poly.entity_id
_entity_poly.type
_entity_poly.pdbx_seq_one_letter_code
_entity_poly.pdbx_strand_id
1 'polypeptide(L)' 'MAKHRPQLTNAARPATFEVEAYNERGEMVPTAIAGEHPLTLYVDKREIVT' A
#
# COMPACT_ATOMS: atom_id res chain seq x y z
N MET A 1 -31.16 4.55 11.20
CA MET A 1 -29.91 5.35 11.23
C MET A 1 -28.86 4.54 11.98
N ALA A 2 -27.90 3.92 11.29
CA ALA A 2 -26.88 3.10 11.97
C ALA A 2 -25.85 4.01 12.65
N LYS A 3 -25.91 4.09 13.99
CA LYS A 3 -25.17 5.03 14.85
C LYS A 3 -23.64 4.84 14.82
N HIS A 4 -23.12 3.75 14.25
CA HIS A 4 -21.68 3.43 14.26
C HIS A 4 -21.24 2.82 12.91
N ARG A 5 -21.21 3.62 11.85
CA ARG A 5 -20.49 3.22 10.63
C ARG A 5 -19.08 3.82 10.69
N PRO A 6 -18.01 3.03 10.46
CA PRO A 6 -16.66 3.56 10.36
C PRO A 6 -16.60 4.67 9.31
N GLN A 7 -15.92 5.76 9.61
CA GLN A 7 -15.60 6.77 8.60
C GLN A 7 -14.43 6.26 7.78
N LEU A 8 -14.67 6.03 6.48
CA LEU A 8 -13.63 5.66 5.53
C LEU A 8 -12.91 6.92 5.05
N THR A 9 -11.59 6.87 5.04
CA THR A 9 -10.74 7.89 4.41
C THR A 9 -10.14 7.33 3.13
N ASN A 10 -9.86 8.21 2.16
CA ASN A 10 -9.11 7.83 0.97
C ASN A 10 -7.60 7.88 1.28
N ALA A 11 -7.09 6.81 1.88
CA ALA A 11 -5.69 6.67 2.31
C ALA A 11 -4.89 5.73 1.39
N ALA A 12 -5.17 5.76 0.08
CA ALA A 12 -4.47 4.92 -0.88
C ALA A 12 -2.96 5.25 -0.95
N ARG A 13 -2.14 4.21 -1.11
CA ARG A 13 -0.71 4.32 -1.41
C ARG A 13 -0.45 3.91 -2.87
N PRO A 14 0.64 4.38 -3.50
CA PRO A 14 1.03 3.90 -4.83
C PRO A 14 1.14 2.37 -4.83
N ALA A 15 0.52 1.72 -5.82
CA ALA A 15 0.53 0.25 -5.94
C ALA A 15 1.89 -0.27 -6.42
N THR A 16 2.71 0.58 -7.02
CA THR A 16 4.05 0.26 -7.51
C THR A 16 5.04 1.32 -7.12
N PHE A 17 6.30 0.94 -7.01
CA PHE A 17 7.43 1.85 -6.89
C PHE A 17 8.51 1.47 -7.91
N GLU A 18 9.29 2.46 -8.34
CA GLU A 18 10.40 2.22 -9.26
C GLU A 18 11.61 1.68 -8.51
N VAL A 19 12.22 0.65 -9.09
CA VAL A 19 13.53 0.14 -8.70
C VAL A 19 14.43 0.10 -9.91
N GLU A 20 15.74 0.17 -9.67
CA GLU A 20 16.72 -0.15 -10.68
C GLU A 20 16.84 -1.68 -10.83
N ALA A 21 16.56 -2.19 -12.04
CA ALA A 21 16.70 -3.61 -12.37
C ALA A 21 17.65 -3.79 -13.56
N TYR A 22 18.37 -4.91 -13.60
CA TYR A 22 19.21 -5.27 -14.74
C TYR A 22 18.40 -6.09 -15.74
N ASN A 23 18.45 -5.71 -17.02
CA ASN A 23 17.82 -6.48 -18.10
C ASN A 23 18.75 -7.58 -18.65
N GLU A 24 18.30 -8.32 -19.66
CA GLU A 24 19.05 -9.42 -20.28
C GLU A 24 20.35 -8.99 -20.98
N ARG A 25 20.52 -7.70 -21.26
CA ARG A 25 21.75 -7.11 -21.83
C ARG A 25 22.68 -6.56 -20.76
N GLY A 26 22.31 -6.63 -19.48
CA GLY A 26 23.08 -6.09 -18.36
C GLY A 26 22.94 -4.57 -18.19
N GLU A 27 21.95 -3.95 -18.82
CA GLU A 27 21.66 -2.52 -18.65
C GLU A 27 20.78 -2.30 -17.41
N MET A 28 21.02 -1.24 -16.64
CA MET A 28 20.09 -0.80 -15.59
C MET A 28 18.91 -0.06 -16.20
N VAL A 29 17.71 -0.49 -15.85
CA VAL A 29 16.45 0.11 -16.31
C VAL A 29 15.49 0.34 -15.14
N PRO A 30 14.80 1.48 -15.08
CA PRO A 30 13.75 1.71 -14.10
C PRO A 30 12.61 0.74 -14.34
N THR A 31 12.23 0.00 -13.31
CA THR A 31 11.18 -1.02 -13.37
C THR A 31 10.20 -0.79 -12.24
N ALA A 32 8.91 -0.65 -12.59
CA ALA A 32 7.83 -0.56 -11.62
C ALA A 32 7.56 -1.95 -11.01
N ILE A 33 7.76 -2.08 -9.70
CA ILE A 33 7.48 -3.30 -8.95
C ILE A 33 6.30 -3.06 -8.02
N ALA A 34 5.41 -4.05 -7.93
CA ALA A 34 4.28 -4.03 -7.00
C ALA A 34 4.78 -3.89 -5.55
N GLY A 35 4.25 -2.90 -4.85
CA GLY A 35 4.47 -2.70 -3.42
C GLY A 35 3.30 -3.26 -2.64
N GLU A 36 3.54 -4.30 -1.84
CA GLU A 36 2.58 -4.72 -0.82
C GLU A 36 2.80 -3.90 0.45
N HIS A 37 1.72 -3.35 0.98
CA HIS A 37 1.74 -2.62 2.24
C HIS A 37 0.76 -3.27 3.21
N PRO A 38 1.16 -3.52 4.46
CA PRO A 38 0.25 -4.04 5.46
C PRO A 38 -0.90 -3.06 5.69
N LEU A 39 -2.11 -3.60 5.84
CA LEU A 39 -3.31 -2.81 6.13
C LEU A 39 -3.63 -2.89 7.61
N THR A 40 -3.29 -1.84 8.36
CA THR A 40 -3.65 -1.74 9.77
C THR A 40 -5.06 -1.18 9.93
N LEU A 41 -5.91 -1.88 10.70
CA LEU A 41 -7.25 -1.43 11.03
C LEU A 41 -7.34 -0.90 12.46
N TYR A 42 -7.99 0.25 12.62
CA TYR A 42 -8.28 0.86 13.92
C TYR A 42 -9.79 0.96 14.18
N VAL A 43 -10.22 0.55 15.37
CA VAL A 43 -11.59 0.74 15.87
C VAL A 43 -11.51 1.43 17.23
N ASP A 44 -12.27 2.51 17.42
CA ASP A 44 -12.20 3.34 18.63
C ASP A 44 -10.77 3.73 19.02
N LYS A 45 -9.94 4.02 18.00
CA LYS A 45 -8.52 4.39 18.12
C LYS A 45 -7.61 3.28 18.68
N ARG A 46 -8.04 2.01 18.63
CA ARG A 46 -7.25 0.83 18.99
C ARG A 46 -6.96 0.01 17.75
N GLU A 47 -5.72 -0.42 17.60
CA GLU A 47 -5.33 -1.38 16.56
C GLU A 47 -6.00 -2.73 16.85
N ILE A 48 -6.62 -3.32 15.83
CA ILE A 48 -7.31 -4.61 15.95
C ILE A 48 -6.64 -5.72 15.11
N VAL A 49 -6.04 -5.35 13.99
CA VAL A 49 -5.31 -6.26 13.09
C VAL A 49 -4.38 -5.44 12.20
N THR A 50 -3.28 -6.07 11.82
CA THR A 50 -2.34 -5.66 10.77
C THR A 50 -2.10 -6.86 9.86
#